data_AF-A0AAN6YV12-F1
#
_entry.id   AF-A0AAN6YV12-F1
#
_cell.length_a   1.000
_cell.length_b   1.000
_cell.length_c   1.000
_cell.angle_alpha   90.00
_cell.angle_beta   90.00
_cell.angle_gamma   90.00
#
_symmetry.space_group_name_H-M   'P 1'
#
loop_
_entity.id
_entity.type
_entity.pdbx_description
1 polymer ?
#
loop_
_entity_poly.entity_id
_entity_poly.type
_entity_poly.pdbx_seq_one_letter_code
_entity_poly.pdbx_strand_id
1 'polypeptide(L)'
;MHLMYLPETNGSGRRYTLKKVMDGQVTKSAHPARFSPDDKWSRHRLAVRKRFAVLLAQRSTPPCLLVYDLSKANVGAGRMSD
;
A
#
# COMPACT_ATOMS: atom_id res chain seq x y z
N MET A 1 2.97 17.18 4.55
CA MET A 1 2.97 16.19 3.45
C MET A 1 2.10 16.71 2.32
N HIS A 2 2.69 17.04 1.18
CA HIS A 2 1.97 17.64 0.04
C HIS A 2 1.53 16.61 -1.02
N LEU A 3 2.10 15.40 -0.98
CA LEU A 3 1.78 14.35 -1.94
C LEU A 3 0.43 13.70 -1.59
N MET A 4 -0.48 13.76 -2.54
CA MET A 4 -1.83 13.21 -2.44
C MET A 4 -2.04 12.13 -3.51
N TYR A 5 -3.07 11.30 -3.36
CA TYR A 5 -3.44 10.30 -4.35
C TYR A 5 -4.94 10.00 -4.39
N LEU A 6 -5.40 9.45 -5.51
CA LEU A 6 -6.66 8.71 -5.62
C LEU A 6 -6.39 7.23 -5.94
N PRO A 7 -7.17 6.31 -5.36
CA PRO A 7 -7.12 4.90 -5.75
C PRO A 7 -7.75 4.72 -7.14
N GLU A 8 -7.10 3.95 -8.01
CA GLU A 8 -7.67 3.62 -9.32
C GLU A 8 -8.69 2.48 -9.21
N THR A 9 -9.68 2.47 -10.12
CA THR A 9 -10.75 1.47 -10.16
C THR A 9 -10.24 0.04 -10.35
N ASN A 10 -9.06 -0.11 -10.97
CA ASN A 10 -8.46 -1.40 -11.29
C ASN A 10 -7.70 -2.04 -10.09
N GLY A 11 -7.80 -1.44 -8.90
CA GLY A 11 -7.35 -2.04 -7.63
C GLY A 11 -5.84 -2.09 -7.38
N SER A 12 -5.00 -1.88 -8.41
CA SER A 12 -3.53 -1.98 -8.30
C SER A 12 -2.83 -0.61 -8.25
N GLY A 13 -3.38 0.41 -8.92
CA GLY A 13 -2.74 1.71 -9.11
C GLY A 13 -3.14 2.80 -8.11
N ARG A 14 -2.20 3.74 -7.88
CA ARG A 14 -2.46 5.03 -7.20
C ARG A 14 -2.10 6.16 -8.16
N ARG A 15 -3.04 7.06 -8.43
CA ARG A 15 -2.78 8.28 -9.21
C ARG A 15 -2.34 9.41 -8.28
N TYR A 16 -1.08 9.81 -8.36
CA TYR A 16 -0.52 10.86 -7.50
C TYR A 16 -0.84 12.26 -8.02
N THR A 17 -1.03 13.20 -7.10
CA THR A 17 -1.32 14.60 -7.38
C THR A 17 -0.93 15.49 -6.20
N LEU A 18 -0.76 16.78 -6.46
CA LEU A 18 -0.58 17.80 -5.41
C LEU A 18 -1.91 18.53 -5.10
N LYS A 19 -2.95 18.30 -5.90
CA LYS A 19 -4.27 18.93 -5.73
C LYS A 19 -5.03 18.25 -4.58
N LYS A 20 -5.81 19.03 -3.83
CA LYS A 20 -6.69 18.53 -2.75
C LYS A 20 -8.00 17.91 -3.27
N VAL A 21 -8.41 18.32 -4.46
CA VAL A 21 -9.60 17.79 -5.15
C VAL A 21 -9.21 17.52 -6.60
N MET A 22 -9.56 16.35 -7.10
CA MET A 22 -9.34 15.92 -8.48
C MET A 22 -10.57 15.12 -8.92
N ASP A 23 -11.11 15.42 -10.10
CA ASP A 23 -12.26 14.72 -10.68
C ASP A 23 -13.50 14.67 -9.74
N GLY A 24 -13.71 15.74 -8.96
CA GLY A 24 -14.80 15.82 -7.97
C GLY A 24 -14.59 14.97 -6.71
N GLN A 25 -13.49 14.23 -6.61
CA GLN A 25 -13.13 13.43 -5.44
C GLN A 25 -12.07 14.12 -4.58
N VAL A 26 -12.19 13.96 -3.26
CA VAL A 26 -11.20 14.46 -2.31
C VAL A 26 -10.01 13.51 -2.29
N THR A 27 -8.82 14.06 -2.50
CA THR A 27 -7.58 13.28 -2.57
C THR A 27 -7.10 12.88 -1.16
N LYS A 28 -6.46 11.72 -1.04
CA LYS A 28 -5.93 11.18 0.23
C LYS A 28 -4.44 11.42 0.34
N SER A 29 -3.90 11.54 1.54
CA SER A 29 -2.44 11.66 1.73
C SER A 29 -1.73 10.39 1.29
N ALA A 30 -0.71 10.52 0.44
CA ALA A 30 0.08 9.38 -0.03
C ALA A 30 0.95 8.75 1.06
N HIS A 31 1.21 9.49 2.13
CA HIS A 31 2.06 9.06 3.23
C HIS A 31 1.26 8.39 4.33
N PRO A 32 1.79 7.31 4.94
CA PRO A 32 1.15 6.66 6.08
C PRO A 32 1.11 7.60 7.29
N ALA A 33 0.16 7.34 8.20
CA ALA A 33 0.12 8.03 9.47
C ALA A 33 1.42 7.76 10.27
N ARG A 34 1.90 8.78 10.99
CA ARG A 34 3.12 8.67 11.79
C ARG A 34 2.96 7.58 12.86
N PHE A 35 3.88 6.63 12.88
CA PHE A 35 3.97 5.66 13.97
C PHE A 35 4.54 6.36 15.22
N SER A 36 3.89 6.16 16.36
CA SER A 36 4.38 6.62 17.67
C SER A 36 4.34 5.42 18.62
N PRO A 37 5.47 5.01 19.23
CA PRO A 37 5.49 3.87 20.15
C PRO A 37 4.56 4.03 21.35
N ASP A 38 4.32 5.27 21.76
CA ASP A 38 3.50 5.69 22.90
C ASP A 38 2.05 6.08 22.51
N ASP A 39 1.51 5.52 21.42
CA ASP A 39 0.15 5.81 20.96
C ASP A 39 -0.93 5.36 21.97
N LYS A 40 -1.40 6.33 22.77
CA LYS A 40 -2.49 6.20 23.76
C LYS A 40 -3.80 5.66 23.16
N TRP A 41 -4.03 5.81 21.85
CA TRP A 41 -5.28 5.42 21.17
C TRP A 41 -5.22 4.05 20.48
N SER A 42 -4.10 3.33 20.61
CA SER A 42 -3.90 1.99 20.06
C SER A 42 -5.03 1.01 20.41
N ARG A 43 -5.44 0.94 21.69
CA ARG A 43 -6.53 0.07 22.18
C ARG A 43 -7.87 0.38 21.50
N HIS A 44 -8.21 1.67 21.38
CA HIS A 44 -9.45 2.12 20.76
C HIS A 44 -9.50 1.76 19.27
N ARG A 45 -8.37 1.92 18.57
CA ARG A 45 -8.21 1.56 17.16
C ARG A 45 -8.47 0.07 16.92
N LEU A 46 -7.95 -0.80 17.79
CA LEU A 46 -8.18 -2.24 17.73
C LEU A 46 -9.64 -2.60 18.03
N ALA A 47 -10.26 -1.95 19.02
CA ALA A 47 -11.66 -2.18 19.35
C ALA A 47 -12.59 -1.85 18.17
N VAL A 48 -12.38 -0.71 17.51
CA VAL A 48 -13.11 -0.32 16.28
C VAL A 48 -12.94 -1.38 15.20
N ARG A 49 -11.69 -1.79 14.91
CA ARG A 49 -11.40 -2.81 13.89
C ARG A 49 -12.02 -4.16 14.19
N LYS A 50 -12.14 -4.54 15.47
CA LYS A 50 -12.82 -5.77 15.91
C LYS A 50 -14.34 -5.66 15.75
N ARG A 51 -14.96 -4.55 16.18
CA ARG A 51 -16.42 -4.34 16.10
C ARG A 51 -16.96 -4.43 14.68
N PHE A 52 -16.23 -3.88 13.70
CA PHE A 52 -16.65 -3.88 12.30
C PHE A 52 -16.12 -5.09 11.50
N ALA A 53 -15.60 -6.13 12.16
CA ALA A 53 -15.03 -7.33 11.54
C ALA A 53 -13.90 -7.09 10.50
N VAL A 54 -13.43 -5.85 10.32
CA VAL A 54 -12.37 -5.46 9.38
C VAL A 54 -11.03 -6.14 9.69
N LEU A 55 -10.80 -6.48 10.96
CA LEU A 55 -9.56 -7.15 11.40
C LEU A 55 -9.39 -8.56 10.81
N LEU A 56 -10.48 -9.31 10.60
CA LEU A 56 -10.44 -10.68 10.07
C LEU A 56 -10.24 -10.72 8.56
N ALA A 57 -10.79 -9.73 7.84
CA ALA A 57 -10.69 -9.62 6.38
C ALA A 57 -9.27 -9.37 5.86
N GLN A 58 -8.35 -8.91 6.71
CA GLN A 58 -6.97 -8.58 6.30
C GLN A 58 -5.98 -9.76 6.34
N ARG A 59 -6.41 -10.95 6.77
CA ARG A 59 -5.54 -12.15 6.82
C ARG A 59 -5.28 -12.79 5.45
N SER A 60 -6.01 -12.39 4.39
CA SER A 60 -5.85 -12.93 3.03
C SER A 60 -4.84 -12.16 2.16
N THR A 61 -4.42 -10.96 2.57
CA THR A 61 -3.36 -10.23 1.89
C THR A 61 -2.03 -10.55 2.56
N PRO A 62 -1.06 -11.18 1.87
CA PRO A 62 0.27 -11.33 2.42
C PRO A 62 0.83 -9.94 2.76
N PRO A 63 1.51 -9.77 3.90
CA PRO A 63 2.22 -8.54 4.17
C PRO A 63 3.19 -8.33 3.00
N CYS A 64 3.17 -7.12 2.45
CA CYS A 64 4.05 -6.67 1.40
C CYS A 64 5.52 -6.89 1.84
N LEU A 65 6.03 -8.08 1.58
CA LEU A 65 7.44 -8.36 1.36
C LEU A 65 7.57 -8.48 -0.15
N LEU A 66 7.92 -7.37 -0.79
CA LEU A 66 8.80 -7.45 -1.94
C LEU A 66 10.16 -7.95 -1.44
N VAL A 67 10.25 -9.25 -1.11
CA VAL A 67 11.48 -9.96 -1.43
C VAL A 67 11.39 -10.21 -2.92
N TYR A 68 12.25 -9.54 -3.68
CA TYR A 68 12.58 -9.94 -5.03
C TYR A 68 12.85 -11.44 -4.99
N ASP A 69 12.00 -12.24 -5.64
CA ASP A 69 12.31 -13.64 -5.88
C ASP A 69 13.38 -13.70 -6.99
N LEU A 70 14.63 -13.48 -6.58
CA LEU A 70 15.83 -13.57 -7.41
C LEU A 70 16.13 -15.02 -7.86
N SER A 71 15.29 -16.01 -7.52
CA SER A 71 15.48 -17.40 -7.95
C SER A 71 15.05 -17.67 -9.40
N LYS A 72 14.46 -16.69 -10.10
CA LYS A 72 14.06 -16.81 -11.51
C LYS A 72 15.03 -16.14 -12.50
N ALA A 73 16.17 -15.61 -12.04
CA ALA A 73 17.23 -15.11 -12.93
C ALA A 73 18.16 -16.27 -13.34
N ASN A 74 17.63 -17.27 -14.06
CA ASN A 74 18.49 -18.22 -14.75
C ASN A 74 18.92 -17.57 -16.07
N VAL A 75 20.15 -17.08 -16.07
CA VAL A 75 20.87 -16.50 -17.20
C VAL A 75 20.95 -17.54 -18.31
N GLY A 76 20.12 -17.37 -19.34
CA GLY A 76 20.31 -18.02 -20.63
C GLY A 76 21.53 -17.40 -21.32
N ALA A 77 22.70 -17.99 -21.12
CA ALA A 77 23.90 -17.68 -21.88
C ALA A 77 23.74 -18.15 -23.34
N GLY A 78 23.10 -17.33 -24.17
CA GLY A 78 23.14 -17.44 -25.63
C GLY A 78 24.45 -16.84 -26.13
N ARG A 79 25.40 -17.70 -26.49
CA ARG A 79 26.64 -17.31 -27.17
C ARG A 79 26.31 -16.69 -28.52
N MET A 80 26.80 -15.47 -28.70
CA MET A 80 27.03 -14.81 -29.97
C MET A 80 28.07 -15.63 -30.75
N SER A 81 27.74 -16.06 -31.96
CA SER A 81 28.71 -16.46 -32.97
C SER A 81 28.13 -16.08 -34.33
N ASP A 82 28.98 -15.41 -35.10
CA ASP A 82 28.75 -14.87 -36.44
C ASP A 82 28.24 -15.90 -37.47
#